data_AF-A0A7X4GQY5-F1
#
_entry.id   AF-A0A7X4GQY5-F1
#
_cell.length_a   1.000
_cell.length_b   1.000
_cell.length_c   1.000
_cell.angle_alpha   90.00
_cell.angle_beta   90.00
_cell.angle_gamma   90.00
#
_symmetry.space_group_name_H-M   'P 1'
#
loop_
_entity.id
_entity.type
_entity.pdbx_description
1 polymer ?
#
loop_
_entity_poly.entity_id
_entity_poly.type
_entity_poly.pdbx_seq_one_letter_code
_entity_poly.pdbx_strand_id
1 'polypeptide(L)'
;MKRILLVLLFIGTMVGAEAQQPEGSTSFEITVQNAPLRESTVVTIPMYGESQSIGLGGLTVEVSAPDGSDGPSVVKLFSANKQKPELLHTARIDNPRALPAKIAYTVCGKVVTFQSPAPAKLVECASTP
;
A
#
# COMPACT_ATOMS: atom_id res chain seq x y z
N MET A 1 40.66 -6.21 47.90
CA MET A 1 39.33 -6.81 48.16
C MET A 1 38.34 -6.30 47.12
N LYS A 2 37.50 -7.21 46.60
CA LYS A 2 36.27 -7.02 45.78
C LYS A 2 36.34 -6.29 44.43
N ARG A 3 36.45 -7.13 43.39
CA ARG A 3 35.93 -6.93 42.04
C ARG A 3 34.41 -6.75 42.09
N ILE A 4 33.86 -5.76 41.39
CA ILE A 4 32.45 -5.76 40.99
C ILE A 4 32.41 -5.43 39.50
N LEU A 5 32.36 -6.51 38.71
CA LEU A 5 32.09 -6.52 37.29
C LEU A 5 30.57 -6.36 37.15
N LEU A 6 30.10 -5.18 36.78
CA LEU A 6 28.67 -4.95 36.53
C LEU A 6 28.39 -5.32 35.07
N VAL A 7 28.07 -6.59 34.85
CA VAL A 7 27.53 -7.10 33.59
C VAL A 7 26.09 -6.59 33.49
N LEU A 8 25.88 -5.50 32.76
CA LEU A 8 24.55 -5.08 32.34
C LEU A 8 24.10 -6.03 31.23
N LEU A 9 23.35 -7.05 31.66
CA LEU A 9 22.58 -7.95 30.81
C LEU A 9 21.49 -7.10 30.13
N PHE A 10 21.76 -6.60 28.92
CA PHE A 10 20.71 -6.04 28.07
C PHE A 10 19.83 -7.20 27.58
N ILE A 11 18.77 -7.48 28.33
CA ILE A 11 17.66 -8.33 27.88
C ILE A 11 16.95 -7.56 26.78
N GLY A 12 16.97 -8.13 25.58
CA GLY A 12 16.31 -7.56 24.41
C GLY A 12 14.80 -7.45 24.62
N THR A 13 14.27 -6.27 24.30
CA THR A 13 12.91 -6.15 23.81
C THR A 13 13.01 -5.86 22.33
N MET A 14 12.96 -6.91 21.49
CA MET A 14 12.50 -6.72 20.12
C MET A 14 11.00 -6.42 20.21
N VAL A 15 10.68 -5.17 20.57
CA VAL A 15 9.38 -4.60 20.25
C VAL A 15 9.37 -4.60 18.74
N GLY A 16 8.46 -5.38 18.13
CA GLY A 16 8.20 -5.29 16.70
C GLY A 16 8.00 -3.82 16.40
N ALA A 17 8.94 -3.22 15.68
CA ALA A 17 8.82 -1.86 15.22
C ALA A 17 7.65 -1.86 14.23
N GLU A 18 6.42 -1.70 14.73
CA GLU A 18 5.35 -1.13 13.93
C GLU A 18 5.91 0.18 13.42
N ALA A 19 6.14 0.24 12.11
CA ALA A 19 6.68 1.43 11.47
C ALA A 19 5.75 2.60 11.85
N GLN A 20 6.20 3.45 12.77
CA GLN A 20 5.45 4.64 13.14
C GLN A 20 5.36 5.50 11.89
N GLN A 21 4.16 5.66 11.35
CA GLN A 21 3.90 6.58 10.25
C GLN A 21 4.39 7.96 10.67
N PRO A 22 5.22 8.61 9.84
CA PRO A 22 5.62 9.98 10.07
C PRO A 22 4.39 10.87 10.27
N GLU A 23 4.41 11.72 11.29
CA GLU A 23 3.33 12.69 11.50
C GLU A 23 3.09 13.49 10.21
N GLY A 24 1.81 13.71 9.88
CA GLY A 24 1.44 14.45 8.67
C GLY A 24 1.60 13.67 7.36
N SER A 25 1.74 12.34 7.41
CA SER A 25 1.69 11.47 6.22
C SER A 25 0.55 10.47 6.31
N THR A 26 0.30 9.71 5.25
CA THR A 26 -0.60 8.55 5.20
C THR A 26 0.11 7.39 4.51
N SER A 27 -0.08 6.15 4.97
CA SER A 27 0.53 4.98 4.35
C SER A 27 -0.50 4.00 3.81
N PHE A 28 -0.24 3.50 2.60
CA PHE A 28 -1.05 2.52 1.90
C PHE A 28 -0.24 1.25 1.70
N GLU A 29 -0.80 0.11 2.06
CA GLU A 29 -0.31 -1.20 1.65
C GLU A 29 -1.12 -1.63 0.43
N ILE A 30 -0.48 -1.65 -0.74
CA ILE A 30 -1.12 -1.84 -2.03
C ILE A 30 -0.66 -3.17 -2.59
N THR A 31 -1.60 -4.07 -2.87
CA THR A 31 -1.32 -5.30 -3.61
C THR A 31 -2.00 -5.29 -4.97
N VAL A 32 -1.28 -5.64 -6.01
CA VAL A 32 -1.80 -5.78 -7.38
C VAL A 32 -1.52 -7.20 -7.87
N GLN A 33 -2.57 -7.90 -8.26
CA GLN A 33 -2.51 -9.18 -8.97
C GLN A 33 -2.98 -8.97 -10.40
N ASN A 34 -2.08 -9.15 -11.35
CA ASN A 34 -2.33 -9.08 -12.79
C ASN A 34 -1.65 -10.29 -13.43
N ALA A 35 -2.39 -11.40 -13.49
CA ALA A 35 -1.81 -12.73 -13.73
C ALA A 35 -0.87 -12.75 -14.95
N PRO A 36 0.33 -13.35 -14.83
CA PRO A 36 0.84 -14.14 -13.70
C PRO A 36 1.52 -13.30 -12.59
N LEU A 37 1.54 -11.97 -12.70
CA LEU A 37 2.25 -11.10 -11.76
C LEU A 37 1.41 -10.82 -10.52
N ARG A 38 2.07 -10.86 -9.36
CA ARG A 38 1.50 -10.40 -8.09
C ARG A 38 2.57 -9.65 -7.32
N GLU A 39 2.31 -8.39 -7.03
CA GLU A 39 3.25 -7.50 -6.35
C GLU A 39 2.54 -6.72 -5.25
N SER A 40 3.26 -6.49 -4.15
CA SER A 40 2.80 -5.68 -3.03
C SER A 40 3.83 -4.62 -2.71
N THR A 41 3.37 -3.44 -2.29
CA THR A 41 4.25 -2.37 -1.80
C THR A 41 3.57 -1.59 -0.69
N VAL A 42 4.39 -0.88 0.08
CA VAL A 42 3.91 0.14 1.02
C VAL A 42 4.38 1.49 0.50
N VAL A 43 3.46 2.42 0.35
CA VAL A 43 3.75 3.81 -0.02
C VAL A 43 3.32 4.73 1.12
N THR A 44 4.18 5.68 1.45
CA THR A 44 3.88 6.75 2.41
C THR A 44 3.82 8.07 1.66
N ILE A 45 2.71 8.78 1.82
CA ILE A 45 2.39 10.00 1.08
C ILE A 45 2.19 11.13 2.09
N PRO A 46 2.91 12.25 1.97
CA PRO A 46 2.68 13.40 2.82
C PRO A 46 1.30 13.99 2.57
N MET A 47 0.61 14.42 3.63
CA MET A 47 -0.62 15.20 3.53
C MET A 47 -0.34 16.51 2.81
N TYR A 48 -1.29 16.99 2.00
CA TYR A 48 -1.13 18.17 1.14
C TYR A 48 0.03 18.07 0.14
N GLY A 49 0.59 16.87 -0.06
CA GLY A 49 1.68 16.63 -1.00
C GLY A 49 1.21 16.42 -2.43
N GLU A 50 2.13 15.90 -3.24
CA GLU A 50 1.84 15.48 -4.61
C GLU A 50 1.33 14.04 -4.65
N SER A 51 0.57 13.72 -5.70
CA SER A 51 0.22 12.33 -6.02
C SER A 51 1.48 11.52 -6.33
N GLN A 52 1.51 10.27 -5.88
CA GLN A 52 2.59 9.33 -6.23
C GLN A 52 2.13 8.30 -7.24
N SER A 53 2.96 8.03 -8.25
CA SER A 53 2.73 6.99 -9.26
C SER A 53 3.68 5.82 -9.06
N ILE A 54 3.15 4.61 -9.00
CA ILE A 54 3.88 3.40 -8.62
C ILE A 54 3.61 2.32 -9.67
N GLY A 55 4.68 1.74 -10.23
CA GLY A 55 4.56 0.57 -11.10
C GLY A 55 4.41 -0.70 -10.27
N LEU A 56 3.35 -1.48 -10.48
CA LEU A 56 3.08 -2.73 -9.77
C LEU A 56 2.41 -3.76 -10.69
N GLY A 57 3.00 -4.95 -10.81
CA GLY A 57 2.42 -6.07 -11.56
C GLY A 57 2.17 -5.74 -13.05
N GLY A 58 3.02 -4.89 -13.63
CA GLY A 58 2.82 -4.38 -14.99
C GLY A 58 1.64 -3.40 -15.13
N LEU A 59 1.19 -2.77 -14.06
CA LEU A 59 0.20 -1.68 -14.05
C LEU A 59 0.79 -0.45 -13.37
N THR A 60 0.09 0.68 -13.44
CA THR A 60 0.45 1.88 -12.67
C THR A 60 -0.65 2.20 -11.67
N VAL A 61 -0.28 2.38 -10.40
CA VAL A 61 -1.17 2.86 -9.35
C VAL A 61 -0.78 4.30 -9.03
N GLU A 62 -1.71 5.23 -9.19
CA GLU A 62 -1.55 6.62 -8.76
C GLU A 62 -2.34 6.80 -7.46
N VAL A 63 -1.70 7.33 -6.43
CA VAL A 63 -2.35 7.64 -5.16
C VAL A 63 -2.21 9.12 -4.90
N SER A 64 -3.34 9.82 -4.73
CA SER A 64 -3.33 11.24 -4.39
C SER A 64 -3.02 11.46 -2.92
N ALA A 65 -2.25 12.51 -2.65
CA ALA A 65 -2.16 13.04 -1.30
C ALA A 65 -3.55 13.49 -0.83
N PRO A 66 -3.91 13.22 0.44
CA PRO A 66 -5.13 13.76 1.01
C PRO A 66 -4.99 15.27 1.22
N ASP A 67 -6.09 16.01 1.05
CA ASP A 67 -6.21 17.46 1.27
C ASP A 67 -6.35 17.83 2.75
N GLY A 68 -5.83 16.99 3.64
CA GLY A 68 -5.72 17.26 5.06
C GLY A 68 -5.60 16.02 5.91
N SER A 69 -5.71 16.23 7.23
CA SER A 69 -5.62 15.16 8.21
C SER A 69 -6.62 14.04 7.95
N ASP A 70 -7.86 14.44 7.69
CA ASP A 70 -9.00 13.54 7.55
C ASP A 70 -9.53 13.55 6.10
N GLY A 71 -8.76 14.17 5.21
CA GLY A 71 -9.06 14.26 3.78
C GLY A 71 -9.01 12.89 3.12
N PRO A 72 -9.87 12.64 2.12
CA PRO A 72 -9.82 11.41 1.33
C PRO A 72 -8.53 11.35 0.50
N SER A 73 -8.07 10.13 0.24
CA SER A 73 -7.14 9.87 -0.86
C SER A 73 -7.87 9.19 -2.00
N VAL A 74 -7.53 9.55 -3.24
CA VAL A 74 -8.02 8.89 -4.45
C VAL A 74 -6.92 7.98 -4.96
N VAL A 75 -7.26 6.72 -5.21
CA VAL A 75 -6.38 5.73 -5.81
C VAL A 75 -6.89 5.42 -7.21
N LYS A 76 -6.03 5.56 -8.21
CA LYS A 76 -6.35 5.23 -9.60
C LYS A 76 -5.45 4.09 -10.07
N LEU A 77 -6.03 3.18 -10.82
CA LEU A 77 -5.31 2.09 -11.49
C LEU A 77 -5.30 2.34 -12.98
N PHE A 78 -4.12 2.26 -13.59
CA PHE A 78 -3.91 2.43 -15.02
C PHE A 78 -3.22 1.22 -15.64
N SER A 79 -3.45 1.03 -16.94
CA SER A 79 -2.74 0.04 -17.74
C SER A 79 -1.24 0.37 -17.86
N ALA A 80 -0.42 -0.65 -18.19
CA ALA A 80 1.04 -0.55 -18.30
C ALA A 80 1.56 0.46 -19.35
N ASN A 81 0.71 0.87 -20.29
CA ASN A 81 1.16 1.56 -21.50
C ASN A 81 1.53 3.01 -21.18
N LYS A 82 2.84 3.29 -21.07
CA LYS A 82 3.37 4.63 -20.76
C LYS A 82 3.05 5.70 -21.80
N GLN A 83 2.76 5.31 -23.05
CA GLN A 83 2.45 6.27 -24.12
C GLN A 83 0.97 6.68 -24.11
N LYS A 84 0.09 5.76 -23.71
CA LYS A 84 -1.34 6.01 -23.59
C LYS A 84 -1.92 5.17 -22.44
N PRO A 85 -1.69 5.61 -21.18
CA PRO A 85 -2.23 4.90 -20.03
C PRO A 85 -3.76 4.98 -20.06
N GLU A 86 -4.42 3.84 -19.91
CA GLU A 86 -5.87 3.75 -19.81
C GLU A 86 -6.25 3.66 -18.33
N LEU A 87 -7.18 4.50 -17.89
CA LEU A 87 -7.73 4.42 -16.53
C LEU A 87 -8.63 3.19 -16.43
N LEU A 88 -8.24 2.23 -15.60
CA LEU A 88 -8.95 0.98 -15.39
C LEU A 88 -9.91 1.04 -14.20
N HIS A 89 -9.53 1.79 -13.15
CA HIS A 89 -10.36 1.94 -11.95
C HIS A 89 -10.01 3.20 -11.16
N THR A 90 -10.99 3.73 -10.42
CA THR A 90 -10.78 4.81 -9.43
C THR A 90 -11.48 4.42 -8.13
N ALA A 91 -10.74 4.46 -7.03
CA ALA A 91 -11.23 4.22 -5.68
C ALA A 91 -11.00 5.46 -4.80
N ARG A 92 -11.88 5.66 -3.83
CA ARG A 92 -11.74 6.70 -2.80
C ARG A 92 -11.53 6.00 -1.46
N ILE A 93 -10.47 6.41 -0.74
CA ILE A 93 -10.15 5.93 0.60
C ILE A 93 -10.43 7.08 1.56
N ASP A 94 -11.54 6.96 2.28
CA ASP A 94 -11.90 7.93 3.32
C ASP A 94 -11.06 7.67 4.58
N ASN A 95 -10.57 8.75 5.19
CA ASN A 95 -9.80 8.74 6.44
C ASN A 95 -8.61 7.73 6.46
N PRO A 96 -7.58 7.94 5.63
CA PRO A 96 -6.50 6.96 5.46
C PRO A 96 -5.48 6.95 6.62
N ARG A 97 -5.69 7.73 7.69
CA ARG A 97 -4.80 7.78 8.87
C ARG A 97 -4.79 6.50 9.71
N ALA A 98 -5.81 5.63 9.58
CA ALA A 98 -5.81 4.32 10.22
C ALA A 98 -4.87 3.37 9.46
N LEU A 99 -3.63 3.31 9.91
CA LEU A 99 -2.52 2.68 9.21
C LEU A 99 -2.47 1.15 9.17
N PRO A 100 -1.72 0.64 8.17
CA PRO A 100 -1.70 1.16 6.81
C PRO A 100 -3.06 0.84 6.17
N ALA A 101 -3.59 1.75 5.37
CA ALA A 101 -4.79 1.45 4.58
C ALA A 101 -4.45 0.32 3.60
N LYS A 102 -5.04 -0.86 3.80
CA LYS A 102 -4.76 -2.04 2.98
C LYS A 102 -5.72 -2.08 1.81
N ILE A 103 -5.20 -2.05 0.59
CA ILE A 103 -6.00 -2.14 -0.63
C ILE A 103 -5.44 -3.19 -1.58
N ALA A 104 -6.33 -3.81 -2.35
CA ALA A 104 -5.94 -4.78 -3.35
C ALA A 104 -6.70 -4.62 -4.67
N TYR A 105 -5.99 -4.90 -5.76
CA TYR A 105 -6.53 -5.04 -7.09
C TYR A 105 -6.25 -6.43 -7.64
N THR A 106 -7.27 -7.10 -8.17
CA THR A 106 -7.11 -8.24 -9.08
C THR A 106 -7.57 -7.81 -10.47
N VAL A 107 -6.70 -8.00 -11.47
CA VAL A 107 -6.97 -7.71 -12.87
C VAL A 107 -6.93 -8.99 -13.68
N CYS A 108 -8.07 -9.31 -14.31
CA CYS A 108 -8.26 -10.51 -15.12
C CYS A 108 -8.70 -10.09 -16.52
N GLY A 109 -7.72 -9.90 -17.41
CA GLY A 109 -7.97 -9.29 -18.72
C GLY A 109 -8.49 -7.86 -18.58
N LYS A 110 -9.78 -7.65 -18.84
CA LYS A 110 -10.45 -6.33 -18.75
C LYS A 110 -11.23 -6.12 -17.45
N VAL A 111 -11.33 -7.14 -16.60
CA VAL A 111 -12.09 -7.06 -15.35
C VAL A 111 -11.16 -6.65 -14.22
N VAL A 112 -11.52 -5.58 -13.50
CA VAL A 112 -10.83 -5.12 -12.30
C VAL A 112 -11.72 -5.40 -11.08
N THR A 113 -11.18 -6.12 -10.11
CA THR A 113 -11.78 -6.28 -8.79
C THR A 113 -10.97 -5.47 -7.79
N PHE A 114 -11.60 -4.50 -7.13
CA PHE A 114 -11.01 -3.70 -6.07
C PHE A 114 -11.52 -4.18 -4.70
N GLN A 115 -10.63 -4.30 -3.73
CA GLN A 115 -10.95 -4.73 -2.37
C GLN A 115 -10.28 -3.81 -1.34
N SER A 116 -11.09 -3.22 -0.45
CA SER A 116 -10.66 -2.39 0.67
C SER A 116 -11.59 -2.62 1.87
N PRO A 117 -11.08 -3.12 3.02
CA PRO A 117 -9.70 -3.52 3.25
C PRO A 117 -9.30 -4.74 2.39
N ALA A 118 -8.01 -4.83 2.05
CA ALA A 118 -7.47 -5.97 1.31
C ALA A 118 -7.63 -7.28 2.12
N PRO A 119 -8.16 -8.35 1.51
CA PRO A 119 -8.24 -9.65 2.17
C PRO A 119 -6.86 -10.33 2.23
N ALA A 120 -6.70 -11.28 3.15
CA ALA A 120 -5.49 -12.11 3.23
C ALA A 120 -5.26 -12.96 1.97
N LYS A 121 -6.36 -13.35 1.29
CA LYS A 121 -6.35 -14.09 0.02
C LYS A 121 -7.09 -13.27 -1.02
N LEU A 122 -6.41 -12.98 -2.12
CA LEU A 122 -7.02 -12.27 -3.24
C LEU A 122 -7.94 -13.19 -4.03
N VAL A 123 -8.93 -12.58 -4.68
CA VAL A 123 -9.70 -13.25 -5.72
C VAL A 123 -8.72 -13.60 -6.84
N GLU A 124 -8.66 -14.87 -7.21
CA GLU A 124 -7.87 -15.31 -8.35
C GLU A 124 -8.67 -15.15 -9.64
N CYS A 125 -7.96 -14.93 -10.75
CA CYS A 125 -8.60 -15.01 -12.05
C CYS A 125 -9.08 -16.44 -12.25
N ALA A 126 -10.36 -16.62 -12.59
CA ALA A 126 -10.86 -17.91 -13.01
C ALA A 126 -9.95 -18.38 -14.16
N SER A 127 -9.23 -19.48 -13.94
CA SER A 127 -8.56 -20.18 -15.02
C SER A 127 -9.66 -20.63 -15.96
N THR A 128 -9.77 -19.99 -17.11
CA THR A 128 -10.59 -20.53 -18.19
C THR A 128 -10.01 -21.92 -18.50
N PRO A 129 -10.81 -23.00 -18.39
CA PRO A 129 -10.34 -24.34 -18.69
C PRO A 129 -9.90 -24.49 -20.15
#